data_AF-A0A836BM37-F1
#
_entry.id   AF-A0A836BM37-F1
#
_cell.length_a   1.000
_cell.length_b   1.000
_cell.length_c   1.000
_cell.angle_alpha   90.00
_cell.angle_beta   90.00
_cell.angle_gamma   90.00
#
_symmetry.space_group_name_H-M   'P 1'
#
loop_
_entity.id
_entity.type
_entity.pdbx_description
1 polymer ?
#
loop_
_entity_poly.entity_id
_entity_poly.type
_entity_poly.pdbx_seq_one_letter_code
_entity_poly.pdbx_strand_id
1 'polypeptide(L)' 'MYRGVLLINSGTWQKQTPFQASVGLSPTPGLAVLVNLKTFKVYYHDFKTEN' A
#
# COMPACT_ATOMS: atom_id res chain seq x y z
N MET A 1 3.72 15.17 -1.07
CA MET A 1 2.58 16.04 -1.46
C MET A 1 3.00 16.80 -2.69
N TYR A 2 2.37 16.56 -3.84
CA TYR A 2 2.74 17.18 -5.11
C TYR A 2 1.71 18.26 -5.43
N ARG A 3 2.12 19.53 -5.47
CA ARG A 3 1.23 20.68 -5.75
C ARG A 3 -0.02 20.72 -4.87
N GLY A 4 0.11 20.41 -3.58
CA GLY A 4 -1.02 20.34 -2.64
C GLY A 4 -1.88 19.08 -2.76
N VAL A 5 -1.59 18.20 -3.71
CA VAL A 5 -2.28 16.90 -3.86
C VAL A 5 -1.50 15.80 -3.14
N LEU A 6 -2.21 15.04 -2.32
CA LEU A 6 -1.70 13.84 -1.69
C LEU A 6 -1.96 12.65 -2.62
N LEU A 7 -0.90 12.13 -3.25
CA LEU A 7 -0.95 10.95 -4.12
C LEU A 7 -0.56 9.72 -3.31
N ILE A 8 -1.41 8.69 -3.29
CA ILE A 8 -1.23 7.48 -2.49
C ILE A 8 -1.49 6.25 -3.35
N ASN A 9 -0.64 5.23 -3.20
CA ASN A 9 -0.91 3.86 -3.63
C ASN A 9 -1.16 3.02 -2.37
N SER A 10 -2.32 2.35 -2.31
CA SER A 10 -2.75 1.57 -1.14
C SER A 10 -2.20 0.14 -1.12
N GLY A 11 -1.27 -0.21 -1.99
CA GLY A 11 -0.78 -1.58 -2.13
C GLY A 11 -1.88 -2.52 -2.61
N THR A 12 -1.87 -3.75 -2.11
CA THR A 12 -2.86 -4.78 -2.46
C THR A 12 -3.17 -5.69 -1.26
N TRP A 13 -4.24 -6.46 -1.37
CA TRP A 13 -4.54 -7.59 -0.48
C TRP A 13 -4.22 -8.94 -1.12
N GLN A 14 -3.93 -8.95 -2.43
CA GLN A 14 -3.64 -10.16 -3.17
C GLN A 14 -2.16 -10.55 -3.04
N LYS A 15 -1.90 -11.83 -2.75
CA LYS A 15 -0.54 -12.39 -2.84
C LYS A 15 -0.04 -12.41 -4.29
N GLN A 16 1.28 -12.51 -4.46
CA GLN A 16 1.89 -12.56 -5.78
C GLN A 16 1.34 -13.72 -6.63
N THR A 17 0.90 -13.41 -7.84
CA THR A 17 0.43 -14.42 -8.80
C THR A 17 1.57 -14.98 -9.64
N PRO A 18 1.42 -16.19 -10.23
CA PRO A 18 2.44 -16.75 -11.12
C PRO A 18 2.76 -15.85 -12.31
N PHE A 19 1.76 -15.16 -12.86
CA PHE A 19 1.98 -14.19 -13.93
C PHE A 19 2.81 -13.00 -13.45
N GLN A 20 2.49 -12.44 -12.28
CA GLN A 20 3.28 -11.35 -11.69
C GLN A 20 4.74 -11.78 -11.45
N ALA A 21 4.97 -13.00 -10.98
CA ALA A 21 6.31 -13.55 -10.86
C ALA A 21 7.02 -13.67 -12.22
N SER A 22 6.32 -14.14 -13.26
CA SER A 22 6.88 -14.28 -14.62
C SER A 22 7.30 -12.96 -15.27
N VAL A 23 6.68 -11.83 -14.88
CA VAL A 23 7.02 -10.49 -15.37
C VAL A 23 7.88 -9.68 -14.39
N GLY A 24 8.36 -10.31 -13.30
CA GLY A 24 9.22 -9.67 -12.30
C GLY A 24 8.52 -8.66 -11.38
N LEU A 25 7.18 -8.71 -11.29
CA LEU A 25 6.39 -7.82 -10.43
C LEU A 25 6.31 -8.36 -9.01
N SER A 26 6.76 -7.57 -8.03
CA SER A 26 6.64 -7.88 -6.60
C SER A 26 5.56 -6.99 -5.95
N PRO A 27 4.39 -7.54 -5.58
CA PRO A 27 3.33 -6.76 -4.94
C PRO A 27 3.62 -6.49 -3.47
N THR A 28 2.92 -5.50 -2.90
CA THR A 28 2.95 -5.16 -1.46
C THR A 28 1.64 -5.61 -0.79
N PRO A 29 1.46 -6.92 -0.48
CA PRO A 29 0.24 -7.42 0.15
C PRO A 29 0.17 -7.05 1.63
N GLY A 30 -1.05 -6.81 2.12
CA GLY A 30 -1.34 -6.73 3.56
C GLY A 30 -0.98 -5.39 4.20
N LEU A 31 -0.86 -4.32 3.42
CA LEU A 31 -0.55 -2.98 3.92
C LEU A 31 -1.79 -2.07 3.78
N ALA A 32 -2.40 -1.68 4.89
CA ALA A 32 -3.46 -0.67 4.88
C ALA A 32 -2.89 0.74 5.05
N VAL A 33 -3.47 1.70 4.34
CA VAL A 33 -3.11 3.11 4.43
C VAL A 33 -4.24 3.89 5.11
N LEU A 34 -3.91 4.54 6.22
CA LEU A 34 -4.84 5.40 6.96
C LEU A 34 -4.45 6.86 6.73
N VAL A 35 -5.42 7.68 6.32
CA VAL A 35 -5.20 9.10 6.04
C VAL A 35 -6.03 9.94 7.00
N ASN A 36 -5.35 10.84 7.72
CA ASN A 36 -6.02 11.85 8.52
C ASN A 36 -6.45 13.02 7.63
N LEU A 37 -7.74 13.20 7.40
CA LEU A 37 -8.25 14.22 6.46
C LEU A 37 -8.07 15.67 6.93
N LYS A 38 -7.91 15.91 8.24
CA LYS A 38 -7.67 17.26 8.78
C LYS A 38 -6.22 17.71 8.59
N THR A 39 -5.28 16.78 8.66
CA THR A 39 -3.83 17.06 8.65
C THR A 39 -3.10 16.53 7.43
N PHE A 40 -3.78 15.73 6.60
CA PHE A 40 -3.21 14.97 5.49
C PHE A 40 -2.03 14.06 5.87
N LYS A 41 -1.90 13.72 7.16
CA LYS A 41 -0.92 12.74 7.64
C LYS A 41 -1.33 11.33 7.20
N VAL A 42 -0.35 10.57 6.74
CA VAL A 42 -0.50 9.19 6.29
C VAL A 42 0.13 8.26 7.31
N TYR A 43 -0.60 7.22 7.67
CA TYR A 43 -0.15 6.14 8.55
C TYR A 43 -0.28 4.83 7.80
N TYR A 44 0.61 3.88 8.10
CA TYR A 44 0.63 2.56 7.49
C TYR A 44 0.42 1.52 8.55
N HIS A 45 -0.42 0.53 8.27
CA HIS A 45 -0.66 -0.60 9.15
C HIS A 45 -0.39 -1.90 8.37
N ASP A 46 0.57 -2.69 8.85
CA ASP A 46 1.04 -3.92 8.19
C ASP A 46 0.48 -5.16 8.89
N PHE A 47 -0.41 -5.86 8.21
CA PHE A 47 -1.08 -7.07 8.66
C PHE A 47 -0.24 -8.34 8.50
N LYS A 48 0.95 -8.28 7.89
CA LYS A 48 1.87 -9.44 7.81
C LYS A 48 2.59 -9.69 9.13
N THR A 49 2.62 -8.69 10.02
CA THR A 49 3.39 -8.71 11.27
C THR A 49 2.60 -9.18 12.48
N GLU A 50 1.30 -9.43 12.34
CA GLU A 50 0.45 -9.96 13.40
C GLU A 50 0.47 -11.49 13.33
N ASN A 51 1.08 -12.12 14.34
CA ASN A 51 1.03 -13.56 14.61
C ASN A 51 -0.23 -13.92 15.39
#